data_AF-A0A8H6HVC6-F1
#
_entry.id   AF-A0A8H6HVC6-F1
#
_cell.length_a   1.000
_cell.length_b   1.000
_cell.length_c   1.000
_cell.angle_alpha   90.00
_cell.angle_beta   90.00
_cell.angle_gamma   90.00
#
_symmetry.space_group_name_H-M   'P 1'
#
loop_
_entity.id
_entity.type
_entity.pdbx_description
1 polymer ?
#
loop_
_entity_poly.entity_id
_entity_poly.type
_entity_poly.pdbx_seq_one_letter_code
_entity_poly.pdbx_strand_id
1 'polypeptide(L)'
;MSQAIQGHCLCGETTITIQNGYPFQSQILCHCWDCKHTSVMVGPVRTYEMTGASGNPVTRSFCGTCGSALSHRSIMHGDGAAIQTGNFE
;
A
#
# COMPACT_ATOMS: atom_id res chain seq x y z
N MET A 1 0.70 -5.69 23.46
CA MET A 1 0.99 -6.40 22.19
C MET A 1 0.01 -5.87 21.17
N SER A 2 0.49 -5.17 20.14
CA SER A 2 -0.35 -4.63 19.05
C SER A 2 -0.88 -5.79 18.21
N GLN A 3 -2.21 -5.88 18.04
CA GLN A 3 -2.80 -6.87 17.15
C GLN A 3 -2.43 -6.56 15.69
N ALA A 4 -2.33 -7.62 14.87
CA ALA A 4 -2.14 -7.45 13.44
C ALA A 4 -3.42 -6.91 12.79
N ILE A 5 -3.27 -6.02 11.80
CA ILE A 5 -4.41 -5.43 11.07
C ILE A 5 -4.44 -6.04 9.67
N GLN A 6 -5.62 -6.51 9.23
CA GLN A 6 -5.81 -7.24 7.97
C GLN A 6 -6.83 -6.55 7.06
N GLY A 7 -6.61 -6.62 5.75
CA GLY A 7 -7.53 -6.11 4.73
C GLY A 7 -7.33 -6.82 3.40
N HIS A 8 -8.04 -6.39 2.37
CA HIS A 8 -8.13 -7.09 1.10
C HIS A 8 -8.38 -6.14 -0.09
N CYS A 9 -7.83 -6.45 -1.27
CA CYS A 9 -8.15 -5.73 -2.49
C CYS A 9 -9.65 -5.82 -2.84
N LEU A 10 -10.14 -4.97 -3.76
CA LEU A 10 -11.58 -4.88 -4.07
C LEU A 10 -12.26 -6.21 -4.43
N CYS A 11 -11.53 -7.17 -5.03
CA CYS A 11 -12.06 -8.51 -5.35
C CYS A 11 -11.75 -9.59 -4.30
N GLY A 12 -11.12 -9.25 -3.17
CA GLY A 12 -10.75 -10.19 -2.10
C GLY A 12 -9.48 -11.02 -2.37
N GLU A 13 -9.07 -11.22 -3.62
CA GLU A 13 -7.97 -12.12 -4.01
C GLU A 13 -6.57 -11.75 -3.51
N THR A 14 -6.37 -10.52 -3.03
CA THR A 14 -5.10 -10.08 -2.44
C THR A 14 -5.33 -9.61 -1.02
N THR A 15 -4.96 -10.45 -0.06
CA THR A 15 -4.98 -10.14 1.37
C THR A 15 -3.77 -9.28 1.74
N ILE A 16 -3.93 -8.42 2.74
CA ILE A 16 -2.95 -7.42 3.13
C ILE A 16 -2.83 -7.41 4.66
N THR A 17 -1.64 -7.57 5.25
CA THR A 17 -1.42 -7.70 6.72
C THR A 17 -0.36 -6.73 7.27
N ILE A 18 -0.67 -5.97 8.33
CA ILE A 18 0.32 -5.23 9.15
C ILE A 18 0.69 -6.11 10.34
N GLN A 19 1.96 -6.47 10.48
CA GLN A 19 2.47 -7.15 11.68
C GLN A 19 3.05 -6.13 12.69
N ASN A 20 2.92 -6.45 13.97
CA ASN A 20 3.54 -5.77 15.13
C ASN A 20 3.28 -4.26 15.31
N GLY A 21 2.37 -3.63 14.56
CA GLY A 21 2.00 -2.22 14.75
C GLY A 21 3.22 -1.30 14.77
N TYR A 22 4.17 -1.53 13.86
CA TYR A 22 5.34 -0.68 13.66
C TYR A 22 4.88 0.78 13.63
N PRO A 23 5.52 1.72 14.37
CA PRO A 23 4.95 3.03 14.62
C PRO A 23 4.55 3.67 13.29
N PHE A 24 3.27 4.06 13.18
CA PHE A 24 2.78 4.88 12.08
C PHE A 24 3.46 6.26 12.17
N GLN A 25 4.71 6.34 11.68
CA GLN A 25 5.58 7.51 11.91
C GLN A 25 4.97 8.79 11.33
N SER A 26 4.13 8.65 10.31
CA SER A 26 3.06 9.60 10.00
C SER A 26 1.92 8.88 9.27
N GLN A 27 0.67 9.24 9.58
CA GLN A 27 -0.41 9.09 8.61
C GLN A 27 -0.44 10.37 7.78
N ILE A 28 -0.04 10.30 6.52
CA ILE A 28 -0.43 11.32 5.56
C ILE A 28 -1.91 11.05 5.23
N LEU A 29 -2.80 11.67 6.00
CA LEU A 29 -4.25 11.63 5.76
C LEU A 29 -4.58 12.39 4.48
N CYS A 30 -4.37 11.74 3.33
CA CYS A 30 -5.00 12.15 2.11
C CYS A 30 -6.48 11.74 2.20
N HIS A 31 -7.35 12.72 2.46
CA HIS A 31 -8.78 12.50 2.74
C HIS A 31 -9.60 11.97 1.55
N CYS A 32 -8.99 11.68 0.40
CA CYS A 32 -9.69 11.03 -0.71
C CYS A 32 -9.77 9.51 -0.49
N TRP A 33 -10.82 8.91 -1.04
CA TRP A 33 -11.08 7.47 -0.92
C TRP A 33 -9.98 6.60 -1.55
N ASP A 34 -9.20 7.16 -2.47
CA ASP A 34 -8.20 6.43 -3.27
C ASP A 34 -6.92 6.16 -2.49
N CYS A 35 -6.57 7.02 -1.54
CA CYS A 35 -5.29 6.95 -0.84
C CYS A 35 -5.31 5.97 0.35
N LYS A 36 -6.08 4.88 0.22
CA LYS A 36 -6.75 4.19 1.34
C LYS A 36 -6.39 2.72 1.61
N HIS A 37 -5.48 2.01 0.89
CA HIS A 37 -5.17 0.60 1.26
C HIS A 37 -3.76 0.06 0.95
N THR A 38 -3.01 -0.38 1.99
CA THR A 38 -1.69 -1.05 1.90
C THR A 38 -1.25 -1.70 3.21
N SER A 39 -0.53 -2.84 3.15
CA SER A 39 0.43 -3.40 4.11
C SER A 39 1.09 -4.63 3.44
N VAL A 40 1.49 -5.70 4.15
CA VAL A 40 2.15 -6.87 3.52
C VAL A 40 1.14 -7.67 2.67
N MET A 41 1.37 -7.76 1.36
CA MET A 41 0.42 -8.33 0.39
C MET A 41 0.67 -9.83 0.12
N VAL A 42 -0.41 -10.60 0.01
CA VAL A 42 -0.42 -11.99 -0.44
C VAL A 42 -1.55 -12.15 -1.47
N GLY A 43 -1.22 -12.51 -2.71
CA GLY A 43 -2.17 -12.62 -3.83
C GLY A 43 -1.51 -12.37 -5.18
N PRO A 44 -2.27 -12.22 -6.28
CA PRO A 44 -1.75 -11.95 -7.63
C PRO A 44 -1.24 -10.51 -7.80
N VAL A 45 -0.30 -10.08 -6.95
CA VAL A 45 0.28 -8.72 -6.98
C VAL A 45 1.09 -8.52 -8.25
N ARG A 46 0.89 -7.37 -8.91
CA ARG A 46 1.74 -6.87 -10.00
C ARG A 46 2.38 -5.55 -9.59
N THR A 47 3.55 -5.27 -10.16
CA THR A 47 4.24 -4.00 -9.99
C THR A 47 4.38 -3.27 -11.33
N TYR A 48 4.42 -1.95 -11.28
CA TYR A 48 4.70 -1.08 -12.41
C TYR A 48 5.59 0.08 -11.96
N GLU A 49 6.71 0.28 -12.64
CA GLU A 49 7.63 1.38 -12.36
C GLU A 49 7.45 2.51 -13.38
N MET A 50 7.48 3.75 -12.89
CA MET A 50 7.43 4.94 -13.71
C MET A 50 8.36 6.02 -13.16
N THR A 51 8.86 6.90 -14.03
CA THR A 51 9.48 8.16 -13.60
C THR A 51 8.38 9.12 -13.16
N GLY A 52 8.41 9.57 -11.90
CA GLY A 52 7.51 10.60 -11.38
C GLY A 52 7.88 12.00 -11.89
N ALA A 53 6.99 12.97 -11.70
CA ALA A 53 7.22 14.37 -12.09
C ALA A 53 8.44 15.03 -11.39
N SER A 54 8.94 14.43 -10.30
CA SER A 54 10.18 14.83 -9.62
C SER A 54 11.46 14.27 -10.26
N GLY A 55 11.35 13.54 -11.39
CA GLY A 55 12.46 12.86 -12.06
C GLY A 55 12.88 11.53 -11.41
N ASN A 56 12.27 11.17 -10.28
CA ASN A 56 12.64 9.97 -9.51
C ASN A 56 11.77 8.76 -9.87
N PRO A 57 12.31 7.52 -9.75
CA PRO A 57 11.52 6.31 -9.94
C PRO A 57 10.47 6.16 -8.84
N VAL A 58 9.27 5.75 -9.26
CA VAL A 58 8.13 5.41 -8.40
C VAL A 58 7.61 4.04 -8.83
N THR A 59 7.73 3.06 -7.93
CA THR A 59 7.18 1.72 -8.13
C THR A 59 5.78 1.66 -7.53
N ARG A 60 4.77 1.30 -8.32
CA ARG A 60 3.41 1.04 -7.86
C ARG A 60 3.18 -0.46 -7.73
N SER A 61 2.50 -0.91 -6.68
CA SER A 61 2.04 -2.29 -6.52
C SER A 61 0.51 -2.30 -6.54
N PHE A 62 -0.09 -3.25 -7.25
CA PHE A 62 -1.54 -3.34 -7.43
C PHE A 62 -1.99 -4.80 -7.58
N CYS A 63 -3.28 -5.06 -7.35
CA CYS A 63 -3.85 -6.39 -7.58
C CYS A 63 -3.94 -6.65 -9.10
N GLY A 64 -3.28 -7.70 -9.57
CA GLY A 64 -3.22 -8.08 -10.98
C GLY A 64 -4.55 -8.58 -11.57
N THR A 65 -5.57 -8.82 -10.74
CA THR A 65 -6.92 -9.22 -11.17
C THR A 65 -7.87 -8.03 -11.27
N CYS A 66 -8.03 -7.25 -10.18
CA CYS A 66 -9.00 -6.14 -10.14
C CYS A 66 -8.38 -4.73 -10.32
N GLY A 67 -7.06 -4.61 -10.47
CA GLY A 67 -6.37 -3.33 -10.62
C GLY A 67 -6.28 -2.46 -9.36
N SER A 68 -6.86 -2.88 -8.23
CA SER A 68 -6.83 -2.13 -6.97
C SER A 68 -5.40 -1.73 -6.60
N ALA A 69 -5.18 -0.45 -6.32
CA ALA A 69 -3.92 0.04 -5.79
C ALA A 69 -3.62 -0.62 -4.44
N LEU A 70 -2.39 -1.08 -4.25
CA LEU A 70 -1.96 -1.75 -3.03
C LEU A 70 -0.78 -1.06 -2.35
N SER A 71 0.18 -0.44 -3.05
CA SER A 71 1.22 0.42 -2.45
C SER A 71 1.95 1.28 -3.47
N HIS A 72 2.67 2.28 -2.96
CA HIS A 72 3.70 2.99 -3.72
C HIS A 72 5.06 2.92 -3.02
N ARG A 73 6.16 2.85 -3.77
CA ARG A 73 7.54 3.00 -3.28
C ARG A 73 8.22 4.09 -4.09
N SER A 74 9.07 4.87 -3.44
CA SER A 74 9.80 5.99 -4.03
C SER A 74 10.94 6.37 -3.10
N ILE A 75 11.99 7.01 -3.61
CA ILE A 75 13.15 7.44 -2.80
C ILE A 75 12.77 8.27 -1.55
N MET A 76 11.66 9.01 -1.59
CA MET A 76 11.13 9.81 -0.46
C MET A 76 10.77 9.00 0.78
N HIS A 77 10.53 7.69 0.64
CA HIS A 77 10.14 6.79 1.73
C HIS A 77 11.30 5.89 2.21
N GLY A 78 12.49 5.99 1.58
CA GLY A 78 13.61 5.09 1.85
C GLY A 78 13.24 3.62 1.60
N ASP A 79 13.54 2.76 2.58
CA ASP A 79 13.12 1.35 2.58
C ASP A 79 11.62 1.16 2.90
N GLY A 80 10.94 2.24 3.33
CA GLY A 80 9.50 2.26 3.56
C GLY A 80 8.69 2.20 2.26
N ALA A 81 7.51 1.57 2.33
CA ALA A 81 6.49 1.73 1.32
C ALA A 81 5.47 2.77 1.79
N ALA A 82 4.99 3.61 0.87
CA ALA A 82 3.82 4.44 1.10
C ALA A 82 2.62 3.51 1.31
N ILE A 83 2.24 3.40 2.58
CA ILE A 83 1.12 2.63 3.06
C ILE A 83 -0.10 3.53 3.00
N GLN A 84 -1.11 3.15 2.24
CA GLN A 84 -2.24 4.03 1.96
C GLN A 84 -3.25 4.02 3.15
N THR A 85 -3.68 2.83 3.59
CA THR A 85 -4.46 2.58 4.85
C THR A 85 -5.89 3.15 4.96
N GLY A 86 -6.81 2.38 5.58
CA GLY A 86 -8.22 2.75 5.77
C GLY A 86 -9.28 2.01 4.92
N ASN A 87 -8.89 1.06 4.05
CA ASN A 87 -9.78 0.08 3.39
C ASN A 87 -9.41 -1.40 3.71
N PHE A 88 -8.45 -1.55 4.62
CA PHE A 88 -8.72 -2.30 5.85
C PHE A 88 -10.07 -1.87 6.43
N GLU A 89 -10.73 -2.78 7.12
CA GLU A 89 -11.94 -2.48 7.91
C GLU A 89 -11.54 -2.11 9.35
#